data_AF-A0A7C2PGH3-F1
#
_entry.id   AF-A0A7C2PGH3-F1
#
_cell.length_a   1.000
_cell.length_b   1.000
_cell.length_c   1.000
_cell.angle_alpha   90.00
_cell.angle_beta   90.00
_cell.angle_gamma   90.00
#
_symmetry.space_group_name_H-M   'P 1'
#
loop_
_entity.id
_entity.type
_entity.pdbx_description
1 polymer ?
#
loop_
_entity_poly.entity_id
_entity_poly.type
_entity_poly.pdbx_seq_one_letter_code
_entity_poly.pdbx_strand_id
1 'polypeptide(L)'
;MSQDMKSKVKDAIDRSMKWAETGWETTFGPRKTPVNSLKEAKELPDTFAFKIEAVSHWEKIREVGEECADYGKKALETLEKGDMKGTIDNVYCAQYLEKFYEKQSKTWKPVYEEMAKQAA
;
A
#
# COMPACT_ATOMS: atom_id res chain seq x y z
N MET A 1 1.97 -24.64 0.48
CA MET A 1 3.09 -23.68 0.30
C MET A 1 2.76 -22.64 -0.76
N SER A 2 2.60 -23.01 -2.04
CA SER A 2 2.23 -22.04 -3.10
C SER A 2 0.85 -21.39 -2.90
N GLN A 3 -0.16 -22.13 -2.41
CA GLN A 3 -1.48 -21.56 -2.11
C GLN A 3 -1.45 -20.53 -0.97
N ASP A 4 -0.60 -20.74 0.04
CA ASP A 4 -0.46 -19.82 1.18
C ASP A 4 0.18 -18.50 0.73
N MET A 5 1.26 -18.57 -0.07
CA MET A 5 1.89 -17.39 -0.68
C MET A 5 0.94 -16.64 -1.62
N LYS A 6 0.17 -17.37 -2.45
CA LYS A 6 -0.84 -16.75 -3.31
C LYS A 6 -1.89 -16.00 -2.51
N SER A 7 -2.36 -16.56 -1.39
CA SER A 7 -3.32 -15.86 -0.51
C SER A 7 -2.72 -14.59 0.06
N LYS A 8 -1.50 -14.66 0.60
CA LYS A 8 -0.81 -13.50 1.18
C LYS A 8 -0.58 -12.37 0.19
N VAL A 9 -0.20 -12.69 -1.04
CA VAL A 9 -0.04 -11.67 -2.10
C VAL A 9 -1.39 -11.06 -2.47
N LYS A 10 -2.46 -11.85 -2.60
CA LYS A 10 -3.82 -11.33 -2.85
C LYS A 10 -4.30 -10.40 -1.74
N ASP A 11 -4.12 -10.81 -0.48
CA ASP A 11 -4.48 -9.99 0.67
C ASP A 11 -3.69 -8.67 0.69
N ALA A 12 -2.40 -8.71 0.30
CA ALA A 12 -1.57 -7.52 0.21
C ALA A 12 -2.00 -6.57 -0.93
N ILE A 13 -2.41 -7.12 -2.09
CA ILE A 13 -3.04 -6.35 -3.19
C ILE A 13 -4.29 -5.64 -2.67
N ASP A 14 -5.21 -6.38 -2.06
CA ASP A 14 -6.48 -5.83 -1.60
C ASP A 14 -6.30 -4.76 -0.52
N ARG A 15 -5.33 -4.94 0.38
CA ARG A 15 -5.01 -3.95 1.41
C ARG A 15 -4.39 -2.69 0.82
N SER A 16 -3.44 -2.82 -0.11
CA SER A 16 -2.77 -1.66 -0.72
C SER A 16 -3.70 -0.81 -1.57
N MET A 17 -4.63 -1.43 -2.30
CA MET A 17 -5.70 -0.73 -3.02
C MET A 17 -6.59 0.13 -2.10
N LYS A 18 -6.67 -0.22 -0.81
CA LYS A 18 -7.55 0.42 0.17
C LYS A 18 -6.83 1.35 1.14
N TRP A 19 -5.53 1.61 0.97
CA TRP A 19 -4.78 2.45 1.92
C TRP A 19 -5.38 3.83 2.10
N ALA A 20 -5.73 4.51 1.00
CA ALA A 20 -6.30 5.86 1.07
C ALA A 20 -7.75 5.89 1.58
N GLU A 21 -8.48 4.78 1.46
CA GLU A 21 -9.86 4.64 1.97
C GLU A 21 -9.87 4.29 3.45
N THR A 22 -9.11 3.27 3.84
CA THR A 22 -8.97 2.82 5.23
C THR A 22 -8.30 3.90 6.06
N GLY A 23 -7.26 4.48 5.49
CA GLY A 23 -6.57 5.60 6.09
C GLY A 23 -5.80 5.24 7.37
N TRP A 24 -5.23 6.28 7.98
CA TRP A 24 -4.51 6.23 9.25
C TRP A 24 -4.41 7.64 9.83
N GLU A 25 -4.07 7.70 11.12
CA GLU A 25 -3.95 8.96 11.84
C GLU A 25 -2.97 9.91 11.15
N THR A 26 -3.52 11.00 10.62
CA THR A 26 -2.78 12.05 9.93
C THR A 26 -3.43 13.39 10.25
N THR A 27 -2.60 14.42 10.46
CA THR A 27 -3.08 15.75 10.82
C THR A 27 -2.57 16.81 9.87
N PHE A 28 -3.38 17.84 9.63
CA PHE A 28 -3.08 18.92 8.69
C PHE A 28 -3.19 20.30 9.34
N GLY A 29 -2.31 21.21 8.91
CA GLY A 29 -2.24 22.58 9.37
C GLY A 29 -1.73 22.76 10.82
N PRO A 30 -1.60 24.01 11.28
CA PRO A 30 -1.00 24.33 12.58
C PRO A 30 -1.87 23.90 13.76
N ARG A 31 -3.17 23.72 13.55
CA ARG A 31 -4.11 23.21 14.56
C ARG A 31 -4.13 21.69 14.66
N LYS A 32 -3.32 20.98 13.85
CA LYS A 32 -3.26 19.52 13.79
C LYS A 32 -4.65 18.90 13.63
N THR A 33 -5.44 19.41 12.68
CA THR A 33 -6.78 18.88 12.43
C THR A 33 -6.65 17.45 11.87
N PRO A 34 -7.28 16.44 12.51
CA PRO A 34 -7.22 15.07 12.03
C PRO A 34 -8.01 14.94 10.72
N VAL A 35 -7.38 14.32 9.72
CA VAL A 35 -7.98 13.98 8.43
C VAL A 35 -7.38 12.65 8.01
N ASN A 36 -8.07 11.58 8.36
CA ASN A 36 -7.48 10.26 8.42
C ASN A 36 -7.71 9.42 7.16
N SER A 37 -8.44 9.92 6.17
CA SER A 37 -8.68 9.23 4.91
C SER A 37 -8.90 10.20 3.75
N LEU A 38 -8.84 9.68 2.52
CA LEU A 38 -9.17 10.43 1.32
C LEU A 38 -10.61 10.94 1.34
N LYS A 39 -11.53 10.14 1.89
CA LYS A 39 -12.94 10.53 2.01
C LYS A 39 -13.08 11.73 2.93
N GLU A 40 -12.50 11.67 4.12
CA GLU A 40 -12.50 12.79 5.08
C GLU A 40 -11.90 14.05 4.45
N ALA A 41 -10.78 13.92 3.72
CA ALA A 41 -10.14 15.06 3.06
C ALA A 41 -11.04 15.73 2.01
N LYS A 42 -11.80 14.94 1.24
CA LYS A 42 -12.73 15.45 0.23
C LYS A 42 -13.96 16.12 0.84
N GLU A 43 -14.41 15.64 2.00
CA GLU A 43 -15.58 16.16 2.74
C GLU A 43 -15.27 17.45 3.53
N LEU A 44 -14.00 17.86 3.66
CA LEU A 44 -13.64 19.12 4.30
C LEU A 44 -14.32 20.33 3.64
N PRO A 45 -14.72 21.36 4.40
CA PRO A 45 -15.24 22.60 3.84
C PRO A 45 -14.22 23.27 2.91
N ASP A 46 -14.68 23.93 1.85
CA ASP A 46 -13.79 24.70 0.96
C ASP A 46 -13.09 25.87 1.67
N THR A 47 -13.64 26.31 2.82
CA THR A 47 -13.03 27.32 3.69
C THR A 47 -11.86 26.77 4.52
N PHE A 48 -11.65 25.45 4.56
CA PHE A 48 -10.51 24.86 5.24
C PHE A 48 -9.25 25.04 4.39
N ALA A 49 -8.37 25.95 4.82
CA ALA A 49 -7.18 26.36 4.06
C ALA A 49 -6.25 25.22 3.64
N PHE A 50 -6.22 24.10 4.38
CA PHE A 50 -5.35 22.95 4.10
C PHE A 50 -6.07 21.80 3.36
N LYS A 51 -7.29 22.03 2.83
CA LYS A 51 -8.06 20.99 2.14
C LYS A 51 -7.31 20.41 0.94
N ILE A 52 -6.71 21.26 0.12
CA ILE A 52 -5.95 20.84 -1.07
C ILE A 52 -4.75 19.97 -0.67
N GLU A 53 -4.04 20.36 0.39
CA GLU A 53 -2.92 19.58 0.92
C GLU A 53 -3.39 18.20 1.41
N ALA A 54 -4.47 18.15 2.19
CA ALA A 54 -5.03 16.91 2.70
C ALA A 54 -5.49 15.97 1.58
N VAL A 55 -6.20 16.49 0.58
CA VAL A 55 -6.63 15.71 -0.59
C VAL A 55 -5.42 15.20 -1.36
N SER A 56 -4.44 16.06 -1.64
CA SER A 56 -3.24 15.68 -2.41
C SER A 56 -2.42 14.60 -1.70
N HIS A 57 -2.30 14.69 -0.38
CA HIS A 57 -1.63 13.68 0.44
C HIS A 57 -2.28 12.29 0.28
N TRP A 58 -3.60 12.22 0.45
CA TRP A 58 -4.33 10.96 0.38
C TRP A 58 -4.46 10.42 -1.05
N GLU A 59 -4.58 11.29 -2.05
CA GLU A 59 -4.50 10.90 -3.47
C GLU A 59 -3.14 10.27 -3.78
N LYS A 60 -2.04 10.83 -3.26
CA LYS A 60 -0.70 10.25 -3.44
C LYS A 60 -0.59 8.86 -2.83
N ILE A 61 -1.15 8.67 -1.63
CA ILE A 61 -1.21 7.35 -0.99
C ILE A 61 -2.02 6.35 -1.83
N ARG A 62 -3.13 6.79 -2.44
CA ARG A 62 -3.93 5.95 -3.33
C ARG A 62 -3.09 5.49 -4.52
N GLU A 63 -2.43 6.42 -5.21
CA GLU A 63 -1.58 6.13 -6.37
C GLU A 63 -0.47 5.13 -6.02
N VAL A 64 0.22 5.33 -4.88
CA VAL A 64 1.29 4.40 -4.46
C VAL A 64 0.71 3.03 -4.08
N GLY A 65 -0.46 2.99 -3.44
CA GLY A 65 -1.17 1.75 -3.14
C GLY A 65 -1.54 0.97 -4.41
N GLU A 66 -2.05 1.65 -5.43
CA GLU A 66 -2.35 1.09 -6.75
C GLU A 66 -1.08 0.56 -7.44
N GLU A 67 0.02 1.31 -7.41
CA GLU A 67 1.29 0.86 -7.98
C GLU A 67 1.84 -0.39 -7.25
N CYS A 68 1.77 -0.42 -5.92
CA CYS A 68 2.12 -1.61 -5.14
C CYS A 68 1.25 -2.82 -5.53
N ALA A 69 -0.06 -2.61 -5.69
CA ALA A 69 -1.00 -3.65 -6.11
C ALA A 69 -0.67 -4.19 -7.51
N ASP A 70 -0.23 -3.35 -8.43
CA ASP A 70 0.17 -3.79 -9.78
C ASP A 70 1.43 -4.66 -9.77
N TYR A 71 2.43 -4.33 -8.94
CA TYR A 71 3.55 -5.25 -8.69
C TYR A 71 3.07 -6.57 -8.04
N GLY A 72 2.11 -6.51 -7.12
CA GLY A 72 1.45 -7.68 -6.57
C GLY A 72 0.82 -8.59 -7.62
N LYS A 73 0.09 -8.02 -8.58
CA LYS A 73 -0.52 -8.77 -9.70
C LYS A 73 0.56 -9.45 -10.56
N LYS A 74 1.64 -8.74 -10.89
CA LYS A 74 2.79 -9.31 -11.61
C LYS A 74 3.43 -10.46 -10.82
N ALA A 75 3.55 -10.33 -9.50
CA ALA A 75 4.05 -11.40 -8.63
C ALA A 75 3.16 -12.65 -8.67
N LEU A 76 1.83 -12.49 -8.73
CA LEU A 76 0.91 -13.63 -8.90
C LEU A 76 1.11 -14.32 -10.26
N GLU A 77 1.26 -13.55 -11.33
CA GLU A 77 1.51 -14.10 -12.67
C GLU A 77 2.81 -14.89 -12.75
N THR A 78 3.90 -14.42 -12.14
CA THR A 78 5.17 -15.14 -12.09
C THR A 78 5.06 -16.39 -11.21
N LEU A 79 4.35 -16.30 -10.08
CA LEU A 79 4.13 -17.42 -9.17
C LEU A 79 3.32 -18.55 -9.82
N GLU A 80 2.37 -18.21 -10.69
CA GLU A 80 1.60 -19.17 -11.48
C GLU A 80 2.47 -19.92 -12.50
N LYS A 81 3.50 -19.27 -13.03
CA LYS A 81 4.48 -19.86 -13.95
C LYS A 81 5.59 -20.64 -13.23
N GLY A 82 5.57 -20.66 -11.89
CA GLY A 82 6.62 -21.27 -11.08
C GLY A 82 7.92 -20.46 -11.01
N ASP A 83 7.90 -19.21 -11.49
CA ASP A 83 9.05 -18.31 -11.43
C ASP A 83 9.13 -17.64 -10.04
N MET A 84 9.78 -18.33 -9.11
CA MET A 84 9.95 -17.84 -7.74
C MET A 84 10.83 -16.59 -7.67
N LYS A 85 11.84 -16.47 -8.54
CA LYS A 85 12.71 -15.29 -8.56
C LYS A 85 11.92 -14.05 -9.00
N GLY A 86 11.20 -14.14 -10.12
CA GLY A 86 10.34 -13.06 -10.60
C GLY A 86 9.25 -12.69 -9.60
N THR A 87 8.74 -13.66 -8.84
CA THR A 87 7.77 -13.41 -7.76
C THR A 87 8.39 -12.56 -6.65
N ILE A 88 9.58 -12.94 -6.17
CA ILE A 88 10.28 -12.21 -5.12
C ILE A 88 10.67 -10.80 -5.58
N ASP A 89 11.17 -10.66 -6.81
CA ASP A 89 11.55 -9.36 -7.39
C ASP A 89 10.35 -8.39 -7.43
N ASN A 90 9.17 -8.87 -7.86
CA ASN A 90 7.96 -8.04 -7.89
C ASN A 90 7.46 -7.69 -6.48
N VAL A 91 7.50 -8.63 -5.53
CA VAL A 91 7.13 -8.35 -4.13
C VAL A 91 8.11 -7.36 -3.48
N TYR A 92 9.40 -7.43 -3.83
CA TYR A 92 10.40 -6.45 -3.42
C TYR A 92 10.07 -5.05 -3.95
N CYS A 93 9.69 -4.91 -5.22
CA CYS A 93 9.27 -3.62 -5.78
C CYS A 93 8.09 -3.01 -5.01
N ALA A 94 7.06 -3.80 -4.71
CA ALA A 94 5.92 -3.35 -3.90
C ALA A 94 6.35 -2.92 -2.48
N GLN A 95 7.20 -3.71 -1.83
CA GLN A 95 7.76 -3.39 -0.51
C GLN A 95 8.62 -2.12 -0.53
N TYR A 96 9.39 -1.90 -1.59
CA TYR A 96 10.23 -0.72 -1.74
C TYR A 96 9.40 0.56 -1.84
N LEU A 97 8.31 0.53 -2.61
CA LEU A 97 7.35 1.64 -2.71
C LEU A 97 6.63 1.90 -1.38
N GLU A 98 6.24 0.82 -0.67
CA GLU A 98 5.61 0.89 0.64
C GLU A 98 6.49 1.61 1.68
N LYS A 99 7.81 1.64 1.52
CA LYS A 99 8.77 2.10 2.56
C LYS A 99 8.44 3.45 3.19
N PHE A 100 7.83 4.38 2.45
CA PHE A 100 7.42 5.70 2.97
C PHE A 100 6.21 5.63 3.92
N TYR A 101 5.39 4.58 3.82
CA TYR A 101 4.15 4.37 4.54
C TYR A 101 4.16 3.10 5.42
N GLU A 102 5.26 2.35 5.40
CA GLU A 102 5.40 1.02 6.03
C GLU A 102 4.94 0.97 7.49
N LYS A 103 5.21 2.05 8.25
CA LYS A 103 4.81 2.13 9.67
C LYS A 103 3.30 2.06 9.85
N GLN A 104 2.55 2.59 8.90
CA GLN A 104 1.09 2.63 8.90
C GLN A 104 0.50 1.45 8.14
N SER A 105 0.98 1.20 6.92
CA SER A 105 0.39 0.22 6.00
C SER A 105 0.65 -1.24 6.39
N LYS A 106 1.88 -1.58 6.81
CA LYS A 106 2.30 -2.94 7.24
C LYS A 106 1.77 -4.06 6.33
N THR A 107 1.92 -3.90 5.02
CA THR A 107 1.29 -4.73 3.99
C THR A 107 2.31 -5.59 3.26
N TRP A 108 3.30 -5.01 2.58
CA TRP A 108 4.19 -5.72 1.66
C TRP A 108 5.47 -6.22 2.32
N LYS A 109 6.02 -5.50 3.30
CA LYS A 109 7.21 -5.96 4.02
C LYS A 109 7.09 -7.34 4.66
N PRO A 110 6.03 -7.68 5.41
CA PRO A 110 5.89 -9.02 5.98
C PRO A 110 5.84 -10.12 4.91
N VAL A 111 5.19 -9.84 3.77
CA VAL A 111 5.12 -10.76 2.64
C VAL A 111 6.52 -10.98 2.05
N TYR A 112 7.26 -9.90 1.80
CA TYR A 112 8.64 -9.99 1.29
C TYR A 112 9.56 -10.77 2.24
N GLU A 113 9.56 -10.43 3.53
CA GLU A 113 10.42 -11.09 4.52
C GLU A 113 10.15 -12.59 4.62
N GLU A 114 8.88 -12.99 4.49
CA GLU A 114 8.52 -14.40 4.49
C GLU A 114 9.00 -15.12 3.22
N MET A 115 8.82 -14.51 2.04
CA MET A 115 9.28 -15.10 0.78
C MET A 115 10.81 -15.20 0.73
N ALA A 116 11.52 -14.17 1.20
CA ALA A 116 12.98 -14.16 1.23
C ALA A 116 13.55 -15.27 2.14
N LYS A 117 12.89 -15.57 3.27
CA LYS A 117 13.29 -16.68 4.14
C LYS A 117 13.10 -18.06 3.51
N GLN A 118 12.14 -18.21 2.60
CA GLN A 118 11.87 -19.47 1.92
C GLN A 118 12.80 -19.71 0.72
N ALA A 119 13.47 -18.66 0.23
CA ALA A 119 14.40 -18.72 -0.89
C ALA A 119 15.88 -18.84 -0.46
N ALA A 120 16.16 -18.76 0.84
CA ALA A 120 17.48 -18.95 1.46
C ALA A 120 17.63 -20.38 2.00
#